data_AF-A0A842R8A5-F1
#
_entry.id   AF-A0A842R8A5-F1
#
_cell.length_a   1.000
_cell.length_b   1.000
_cell.length_c   1.000
_cell.angle_alpha   90.00
_cell.angle_beta   90.00
_cell.angle_gamma   90.00
#
_symmetry.space_group_name_H-M   'P 1'
#
loop_
_entity.id
_entity.type
_entity.pdbx_description
1 polymer ?
#
loop_
_entity_poly.entity_id
_entity_poly.type
_entity_poly.pdbx_seq_one_letter_code
_entity_poly.pdbx_strand_id
1 'polypeptide(L)'
;MTKEIIAGERKSYLHSFWTIPNGKQRLKIVVKYYIEEFLQMSIKEFVKTKMKSCQKKLPIRSAISMYYESSLLNLLNDLYPQQITLLEWLEEINSLTKAQVNCLTNLELEEITKAKLMGRIDGFPRRLFATDKAKEHLKIIVKYIIENYLQIPVEKVPKALAQESQDSKSPLKVFFEGASRLFASNRFEAIEYIYPGVFQPEQFPLWTNKKQRDQHSKKIIPSLTEEEAKILIIKKING
;
A
#
# COMPACT_ATOMS: atom_id res chain seq x y z
N MET A 1 -15.41 -17.29 -33.87
CA MET A 1 -14.36 -18.28 -33.50
C MET A 1 -14.14 -18.42 -31.99
N THR A 2 -13.66 -17.39 -31.27
CA THR A 2 -13.43 -17.53 -29.81
C THR A 2 -14.70 -17.80 -29.02
N LYS A 3 -15.82 -17.14 -29.37
CA LYS A 3 -17.15 -17.40 -28.79
C LYS A 3 -17.62 -18.84 -29.02
N GLU A 4 -17.51 -19.36 -30.25
CA GLU A 4 -17.84 -20.75 -30.61
C GLU A 4 -17.01 -21.77 -29.79
N ILE A 5 -15.71 -21.50 -29.58
CA ILE A 5 -14.84 -22.39 -28.79
C ILE A 5 -15.26 -22.40 -27.32
N ILE A 6 -15.57 -21.23 -26.76
CA ILE A 6 -16.01 -21.10 -25.37
C ILE A 6 -17.39 -21.74 -25.17
N ALA A 7 -18.31 -21.61 -26.13
CA ALA A 7 -19.62 -22.24 -26.14
C ALA A 7 -19.56 -23.77 -26.37
N GLY A 8 -18.39 -24.32 -26.74
CA GLY A 8 -18.20 -25.74 -27.02
C GLY A 8 -18.61 -26.17 -28.44
N GLU A 9 -19.04 -25.22 -29.27
CA GLU A 9 -19.41 -25.44 -30.68
C GLU A 9 -18.19 -25.76 -31.56
N ARG A 10 -16.98 -25.39 -31.11
CA ARG A 10 -15.72 -25.71 -31.77
C ARG A 10 -14.67 -26.21 -30.78
N LYS A 11 -13.97 -27.30 -31.14
CA LYS A 11 -12.96 -27.93 -30.27
C LYS A 11 -11.62 -27.19 -30.19
N SER A 12 -11.21 -26.49 -31.26
CA SER A 12 -9.88 -25.87 -31.33
C SER A 12 -9.84 -24.68 -32.29
N TYR A 13 -8.81 -23.84 -32.13
CA TYR A 13 -8.45 -22.84 -33.14
C TYR A 13 -7.75 -23.52 -34.32
N LEU A 14 -7.98 -23.02 -35.54
CA LEU A 14 -7.22 -23.46 -36.71
C LEU A 14 -5.74 -23.17 -36.51
N HIS A 15 -4.84 -24.03 -37.01
CA HIS A 15 -3.41 -23.79 -36.90
C HIS A 15 -2.99 -22.44 -37.51
N SER A 16 -3.55 -22.12 -38.69
CA SER A 16 -3.37 -20.85 -39.40
C SER A 16 -3.82 -19.63 -38.59
N PHE A 17 -4.78 -19.79 -37.66
CA PHE A 17 -5.23 -18.70 -36.80
C PHE A 17 -4.08 -18.14 -35.96
N TRP A 18 -3.15 -19.01 -35.56
CA TRP A 18 -1.96 -18.61 -34.82
C TRP A 18 -0.85 -18.16 -35.76
N THR A 19 -0.56 -18.90 -36.83
CA THR A 19 0.67 -18.72 -37.61
C THR A 19 0.66 -17.56 -38.62
N ILE A 20 -0.49 -17.03 -39.03
CA ILE A 20 -0.54 -15.84 -39.90
C ILE A 20 -0.08 -14.57 -39.14
N PRO A 21 0.31 -13.47 -39.83
CA PRO A 21 0.77 -12.24 -39.18
C PRO A 21 -0.16 -11.78 -38.06
N ASN A 22 0.39 -11.22 -36.98
CA ASN A 22 -0.31 -10.81 -35.75
C ASN A 22 -0.86 -11.95 -34.87
N GLY A 23 -0.31 -13.17 -34.99
CA GLY A 23 -0.66 -14.31 -34.13
C GLY A 23 -0.54 -14.04 -32.63
N LYS A 24 0.58 -13.43 -32.22
CA LYS A 24 0.82 -13.00 -30.82
C LYS A 24 -0.26 -12.03 -30.33
N GLN A 25 -0.68 -11.08 -31.17
CA GLN A 25 -1.71 -10.09 -30.81
C GLN A 25 -3.11 -10.73 -30.73
N ARG A 26 -3.42 -11.69 -31.61
CA ARG A 26 -4.68 -12.46 -31.49
C ARG A 26 -4.72 -13.27 -30.21
N LEU A 27 -3.62 -13.91 -29.82
CA LEU A 27 -3.54 -14.62 -28.54
C LEU A 27 -3.84 -13.69 -27.36
N LYS A 28 -3.28 -12.47 -27.36
CA LYS A 28 -3.60 -11.44 -26.37
C LYS A 28 -5.10 -11.11 -26.33
N ILE A 29 -5.71 -10.82 -27.47
CA ILE A 29 -7.14 -10.49 -27.59
C ILE A 29 -8.01 -11.64 -27.08
N VAL A 30 -7.69 -12.88 -27.45
CA VAL A 30 -8.44 -14.08 -27.03
C VAL A 30 -8.44 -14.23 -25.51
N VAL A 31 -7.26 -14.12 -24.89
CA VAL A 31 -7.13 -14.28 -23.44
C VAL A 31 -7.78 -13.11 -22.70
N LYS A 32 -7.60 -11.88 -23.19
CA LYS A 32 -8.26 -10.69 -22.63
C LYS A 32 -9.79 -10.82 -22.67
N TYR A 33 -10.36 -11.18 -23.83
CA TYR A 33 -11.80 -11.41 -23.98
C TYR A 33 -12.32 -12.48 -23.03
N TYR A 34 -11.60 -13.59 -22.88
CA TYR A 34 -12.02 -14.66 -21.98
C TYR A 34 -12.08 -14.21 -20.51
N ILE A 35 -11.12 -13.39 -20.08
CA ILE A 35 -11.04 -12.89 -18.70
C ILE A 35 -12.10 -11.80 -18.46
N GLU A 36 -12.13 -10.78 -19.31
CA GLU A 36 -12.91 -9.56 -19.07
C GLU A 36 -14.36 -9.69 -19.50
N GLU A 37 -14.63 -10.32 -20.64
CA GLU A 37 -15.97 -10.34 -21.24
C GLU A 37 -16.72 -11.62 -20.89
N PHE A 38 -16.05 -12.77 -20.96
CA PHE A 38 -16.71 -14.06 -20.73
C PHE A 38 -16.78 -14.42 -19.24
N LEU A 39 -15.65 -14.34 -18.53
CA LEU A 39 -15.63 -14.60 -17.10
C LEU A 39 -16.11 -13.41 -16.28
N GLN A 40 -15.98 -12.18 -16.80
CA GLN A 40 -16.29 -10.93 -16.09
C GLN A 40 -15.53 -10.83 -14.76
N MET A 41 -14.25 -11.21 -14.79
CA MET A 41 -13.41 -11.27 -13.59
C MET A 41 -12.25 -10.30 -13.69
N SER A 42 -11.79 -9.81 -12.55
CA SER A 42 -10.50 -9.13 -12.47
C SER A 42 -9.34 -10.12 -12.75
N ILE A 43 -8.20 -9.62 -13.24
CA ILE A 43 -7.02 -10.46 -13.48
C ILE A 43 -6.55 -11.16 -12.19
N LYS A 44 -6.71 -10.51 -11.03
CA LYS A 44 -6.38 -11.05 -9.71
C LYS A 44 -7.23 -12.28 -9.38
N GLU A 45 -8.54 -12.20 -9.56
CA GLU A 45 -9.44 -13.33 -9.33
C GLU A 45 -9.19 -14.45 -10.34
N PHE A 46 -8.92 -14.10 -11.60
CA PHE A 46 -8.61 -15.06 -12.65
C PHE A 46 -7.35 -15.88 -12.34
N VAL A 47 -6.25 -15.21 -11.96
CA VAL A 47 -4.98 -15.88 -11.62
C VAL A 47 -5.18 -16.84 -10.44
N LYS A 48 -5.88 -16.39 -9.40
CA LYS A 48 -6.12 -17.19 -8.18
C LYS A 48 -7.00 -18.40 -8.40
N THR A 49 -8.01 -18.31 -9.25
CA THR A 49 -9.11 -19.31 -9.31
C THR A 49 -9.20 -20.08 -10.62
N LYS A 50 -8.81 -19.48 -11.75
CA LYS A 50 -9.07 -20.03 -13.10
C LYS A 50 -7.82 -20.27 -13.94
N MET A 51 -6.65 -19.71 -13.61
CA MET A 51 -5.44 -19.85 -14.44
C MET A 51 -5.08 -21.31 -14.74
N LYS A 52 -5.09 -22.19 -13.73
CA LYS A 52 -4.80 -23.63 -13.89
C LYS A 52 -5.81 -24.37 -14.78
N SER A 53 -7.07 -23.93 -14.80
CA SER A 53 -8.14 -24.55 -15.61
C SER A 53 -8.35 -23.86 -16.96
N CYS A 54 -7.77 -22.67 -17.17
CA CYS A 54 -7.90 -21.88 -18.39
C CYS A 54 -7.50 -22.68 -19.64
N GLN A 55 -6.35 -23.37 -19.61
CA GLN A 55 -5.86 -24.13 -20.78
C GLN A 55 -6.73 -25.35 -21.15
N LYS A 56 -7.62 -25.80 -20.25
CA LYS A 56 -8.61 -26.84 -20.54
C LYS A 56 -9.84 -26.28 -21.27
N LYS A 57 -10.16 -25.00 -21.02
CA LYS A 57 -11.33 -24.31 -21.59
C LYS A 57 -10.99 -23.52 -22.85
N LEU A 58 -9.77 -22.99 -22.92
CA LEU A 58 -9.19 -22.35 -24.08
C LEU A 58 -8.07 -23.23 -24.63
N PRO A 59 -8.21 -23.80 -25.84
CA PRO A 59 -7.17 -24.58 -26.50
C PRO A 59 -6.08 -23.66 -27.07
N ILE A 60 -5.39 -22.93 -26.19
CA ILE A 60 -4.35 -21.94 -26.49
C ILE A 60 -2.93 -22.42 -26.17
N ARG A 61 -2.77 -23.65 -25.65
CA ARG A 61 -1.47 -24.20 -25.23
C ARG A 61 -0.41 -24.09 -26.34
N SER A 62 -0.75 -24.45 -27.57
CA SER A 62 0.16 -24.36 -28.72
C SER A 62 0.57 -22.91 -29.00
N ALA A 63 -0.36 -21.96 -28.88
CA ALA A 63 -0.07 -20.54 -29.10
C ALA A 63 0.78 -19.93 -27.98
N ILE A 64 0.55 -20.31 -26.73
CA ILE A 64 1.40 -19.92 -25.60
C ILE A 64 2.81 -20.47 -25.79
N SER A 65 2.95 -21.71 -26.26
CA SER A 65 4.25 -22.31 -26.58
C SER A 65 4.98 -21.53 -27.69
N MET A 66 4.26 -21.13 -28.75
CA MET A 66 4.84 -20.38 -29.87
C MET A 66 5.34 -18.97 -29.51
N TYR A 67 4.68 -18.28 -28.58
CA TYR A 67 4.93 -16.84 -28.37
C TYR A 67 5.42 -16.44 -26.97
N TYR A 68 5.30 -17.33 -25.98
CA TYR A 68 5.57 -17.04 -24.57
C TYR A 68 6.23 -18.21 -23.84
N GLU A 69 7.00 -19.05 -24.56
CA GLU A 69 7.81 -20.13 -23.97
C GLU A 69 6.98 -21.11 -23.10
N SER A 70 5.74 -21.36 -23.50
CA SER A 70 4.78 -22.20 -22.76
C SER A 70 4.36 -21.63 -21.39
N SER A 71 4.72 -20.38 -21.07
CA SER A 71 4.35 -19.68 -19.85
C SER A 71 3.09 -18.82 -20.07
N LEU A 72 1.97 -19.28 -19.52
CA LEU A 72 0.76 -18.45 -19.44
C LEU A 72 1.00 -17.19 -18.60
N LEU A 73 1.87 -17.28 -17.58
CA LEU A 73 2.25 -16.13 -16.77
C LEU A 73 2.94 -15.05 -17.61
N ASN A 74 3.85 -15.41 -18.52
CA ASN A 74 4.52 -14.46 -19.41
C ASN A 74 3.53 -13.76 -20.34
N LEU A 75 2.55 -14.49 -20.88
CA LEU A 75 1.47 -13.90 -21.67
C LEU A 75 0.65 -12.92 -20.83
N LEU A 76 0.27 -13.31 -19.61
CA LEU A 76 -0.54 -12.45 -18.77
C LEU A 76 0.26 -11.21 -18.30
N ASN A 77 1.58 -11.34 -18.02
CA ASN A 77 2.48 -10.23 -17.72
C ASN A 77 2.56 -9.23 -18.89
N ASP A 78 2.55 -9.72 -20.13
CA ASP A 78 2.56 -8.89 -21.35
C ASP A 78 1.17 -8.27 -21.65
N LEU A 79 0.09 -8.85 -21.12
CA LEU A 79 -1.29 -8.32 -21.23
C LEU A 79 -1.62 -7.30 -20.14
N TYR A 80 -1.16 -7.57 -18.93
CA TYR A 80 -1.44 -6.80 -17.71
C TYR A 80 -0.12 -6.49 -17.01
N PRO A 81 0.78 -5.72 -17.66
CA PRO A 81 2.06 -5.38 -17.06
C PRO A 81 1.85 -4.72 -15.71
N GLN A 82 2.71 -5.05 -14.74
CA GLN A 82 2.68 -4.61 -13.33
C GLN A 82 1.60 -5.23 -12.44
N GLN A 83 0.63 -5.99 -12.98
CA GLN A 83 -0.44 -6.60 -12.18
C GLN A 83 -0.16 -8.04 -11.74
N ILE A 84 0.86 -8.70 -12.30
CA ILE A 84 1.12 -10.14 -12.07
C ILE A 84 2.42 -10.40 -11.33
N THR A 85 3.48 -9.61 -11.56
CA THR A 85 4.59 -9.44 -10.60
C THR A 85 4.07 -9.16 -9.19
N LEU A 86 2.93 -8.47 -9.13
CA LEU A 86 2.22 -8.15 -7.91
C LEU A 86 1.54 -9.34 -7.22
N LEU A 87 1.12 -10.39 -7.93
CA LEU A 87 0.39 -11.52 -7.35
C LEU A 87 1.32 -12.53 -6.68
N GLU A 88 2.45 -12.83 -7.31
CA GLU A 88 3.51 -13.66 -6.72
C GLU A 88 4.09 -12.96 -5.48
N TRP A 89 4.31 -11.65 -5.58
CA TRP A 89 4.78 -10.82 -4.48
C TRP A 89 3.74 -10.64 -3.36
N LEU A 90 2.45 -10.59 -3.68
CA LEU A 90 1.35 -10.56 -2.71
C LEU A 90 1.20 -11.87 -1.92
N GLU A 91 1.39 -13.02 -2.56
CA GLU A 91 1.39 -14.33 -1.90
C GLU A 91 2.60 -14.46 -0.97
N GLU A 92 3.76 -13.96 -1.40
CA GLU A 92 4.98 -13.91 -0.59
C GLU A 92 4.79 -13.04 0.66
N ILE A 93 4.27 -11.81 0.53
CA ILE A 93 4.09 -10.93 1.70
C ILE A 93 2.98 -11.42 2.64
N ASN A 94 1.87 -11.97 2.11
CA ASN A 94 0.79 -12.49 2.96
C ASN A 94 1.14 -13.80 3.67
N SER A 95 2.15 -14.54 3.16
CA SER A 95 2.63 -15.78 3.77
C SER A 95 3.75 -15.58 4.80
N LEU A 96 4.27 -14.35 4.97
CA LEU A 96 5.35 -14.07 5.92
C LEU A 96 5.01 -14.49 7.35
N THR A 97 5.94 -15.20 7.98
CA THR A 97 5.90 -15.51 9.40
C THR A 97 6.16 -14.24 10.23
N LYS A 98 5.85 -14.26 11.54
CA LYS A 98 6.17 -13.12 12.42
C LYS A 98 7.68 -12.80 12.45
N ALA A 99 8.51 -13.85 12.43
CA ALA A 99 9.97 -13.71 12.41
C ALA A 99 10.44 -13.00 11.13
N GLN A 100 9.93 -13.41 9.96
CA GLN A 100 10.27 -12.75 8.69
C GLN A 100 9.79 -11.29 8.65
N VAL A 101 8.58 -11.01 9.16
CA VAL A 101 8.08 -9.64 9.26
C VAL A 101 8.98 -8.77 10.15
N ASN A 102 9.50 -9.30 11.26
CA ASN A 102 10.45 -8.58 12.12
C ASN A 102 11.80 -8.30 11.43
N CYS A 103 12.12 -9.02 10.37
CA CYS A 103 13.36 -8.84 9.60
C CYS A 103 13.21 -7.91 8.40
N LEU A 104 12.00 -7.39 8.12
CA LEU A 104 11.78 -6.48 6.99
C LEU A 104 12.62 -5.21 7.14
N THR A 105 13.28 -4.85 6.05
CA THR A 105 14.05 -3.63 5.87
C THR A 105 13.15 -2.45 5.56
N ASN A 106 13.69 -1.23 5.68
CA ASN A 106 12.96 -0.01 5.30
C ASN A 106 12.53 -0.05 3.83
N LEU A 107 13.42 -0.50 2.93
CA LEU A 107 13.13 -0.61 1.49
C LEU A 107 11.96 -1.57 1.22
N GLU A 108 11.92 -2.72 1.89
CA GLU A 108 10.81 -3.67 1.74
C GLU A 108 9.48 -3.08 2.25
N LEU A 109 9.51 -2.34 3.36
CA LEU A 109 8.33 -1.66 3.90
C LEU A 109 7.83 -0.55 2.97
N GLU A 110 8.75 0.19 2.34
CA GLU A 110 8.43 1.20 1.33
C GLU A 110 7.80 0.57 0.09
N GLU A 111 8.34 -0.55 -0.40
CA GLU A 111 7.74 -1.27 -1.54
C GLU A 111 6.32 -1.75 -1.19
N ILE A 112 6.12 -2.31 0.01
CA ILE A 112 4.78 -2.75 0.46
C ILE A 112 3.82 -1.56 0.49
N THR A 113 4.32 -0.41 0.94
CA THR A 113 3.57 0.83 0.98
C THR A 113 3.21 1.33 -0.43
N LYS A 114 4.17 1.40 -1.36
CA LYS A 114 3.92 1.76 -2.77
C LYS A 114 2.84 0.86 -3.36
N ALA A 115 2.92 -0.45 -3.12
CA ALA A 115 1.93 -1.38 -3.61
C ALA A 115 0.53 -1.10 -3.03
N LYS A 116 0.42 -0.75 -1.75
CA LYS A 116 -0.86 -0.33 -1.17
C LYS A 116 -1.41 0.94 -1.81
N LEU A 117 -0.57 1.96 -1.97
CA LEU A 117 -0.97 3.26 -2.51
C LEU A 117 -1.38 3.18 -3.98
N MET A 118 -0.71 2.34 -4.76
CA MET A 118 -1.04 2.09 -6.16
C MET A 118 -2.27 1.19 -6.36
N GLY A 119 -3.01 0.86 -5.28
CA GLY A 119 -4.17 -0.04 -5.33
C GLY A 119 -3.82 -1.48 -5.68
N ARG A 120 -2.54 -1.83 -5.61
CA ARG A 120 -2.03 -3.13 -5.98
C ARG A 120 -2.32 -4.19 -4.90
N ILE A 121 -2.45 -3.76 -3.65
CA ILE A 121 -2.87 -4.63 -2.53
C ILE A 121 -4.10 -4.03 -1.82
N ASP A 122 -5.06 -4.88 -1.42
CA ASP A 122 -6.32 -4.39 -0.82
C ASP A 122 -6.08 -3.74 0.54
N GLY A 123 -5.05 -4.20 1.25
CA GLY A 123 -4.65 -3.70 2.56
C GLY A 123 -3.23 -4.12 2.90
N PHE A 124 -2.67 -3.49 3.92
CA PHE A 124 -1.39 -3.92 4.45
C PHE A 124 -1.50 -5.34 5.03
N PRO A 125 -0.48 -6.19 4.84
CA PRO A 125 -0.39 -7.51 5.47
C PRO A 125 -0.65 -7.42 6.96
N ARG A 126 -1.61 -8.22 7.47
CA ARG A 126 -2.07 -8.12 8.86
C ARG A 126 -0.94 -8.22 9.88
N ARG A 127 0.09 -9.01 9.59
CA ARG A 127 1.22 -9.26 10.49
C ARG A 127 2.17 -8.07 10.63
N LEU A 128 2.19 -7.11 9.70
CA LEU A 128 3.01 -5.90 9.83
C LEU A 128 2.75 -5.14 11.12
N PHE A 129 1.48 -5.15 11.57
CA PHE A 129 1.03 -4.46 12.77
C PHE A 129 0.76 -5.40 13.96
N ALA A 130 1.25 -6.65 13.90
CA ALA A 130 1.01 -7.68 14.93
C ALA A 130 2.31 -8.36 15.38
N THR A 131 3.40 -7.60 15.37
CA THR A 131 4.76 -8.02 15.73
C THR A 131 5.41 -7.01 16.66
N ASP A 132 6.54 -7.38 17.25
CA ASP A 132 7.26 -6.51 18.20
C ASP A 132 7.80 -5.24 17.53
N LYS A 133 8.09 -5.30 16.22
CA LYS A 133 8.49 -4.14 15.40
C LYS A 133 7.32 -3.36 14.79
N ALA A 134 6.08 -3.66 15.15
CA ALA A 134 4.90 -3.04 14.53
C ALA A 134 4.91 -1.50 14.59
N LYS A 135 5.38 -0.90 15.70
CA LYS A 135 5.48 0.56 15.83
C LYS A 135 6.55 1.14 14.89
N GLU A 136 7.70 0.49 14.76
CA GLU A 136 8.75 0.90 13.81
C GLU A 136 8.29 0.77 12.36
N HIS A 137 7.61 -0.33 12.02
CA HIS A 137 7.02 -0.48 10.68
C HIS A 137 6.02 0.64 10.39
N LEU A 138 5.12 0.94 11.33
CA LEU A 138 4.18 2.06 11.17
C LEU A 138 4.92 3.38 10.93
N LYS A 139 5.98 3.66 11.70
CA LYS A 139 6.79 4.85 11.53
C LYS A 139 7.37 4.96 10.13
N ILE A 140 8.00 3.91 9.62
CA ILE A 140 8.58 3.89 8.27
C ILE A 140 7.50 4.12 7.21
N ILE A 141 6.39 3.37 7.29
CA ILE A 141 5.27 3.45 6.35
C ILE A 141 4.66 4.87 6.33
N VAL A 142 4.37 5.44 7.50
CA VAL A 142 3.74 6.77 7.60
C VAL A 142 4.70 7.86 7.14
N LYS A 143 5.98 7.80 7.50
CA LYS A 143 6.99 8.74 7.01
C LYS A 143 7.10 8.69 5.49
N TYR A 144 7.19 7.50 4.90
CA TYR A 144 7.23 7.35 3.45
C TYR A 144 6.00 7.97 2.76
N ILE A 145 4.80 7.73 3.30
CA ILE A 145 3.57 8.31 2.74
C ILE A 145 3.60 9.84 2.79
N ILE A 146 3.99 10.42 3.93
CA ILE A 146 3.99 11.87 4.13
C ILE A 146 5.09 12.53 3.30
N GLU A 147 6.33 12.06 3.45
CA GLU A 147 7.54 12.72 2.94
C GLU A 147 7.77 12.41 1.46
N ASN A 148 7.58 11.15 1.03
CA ASN A 148 7.92 10.73 -0.33
C ASN A 148 6.71 10.69 -1.26
N TYR A 149 5.58 10.12 -0.81
CA TYR A 149 4.42 9.94 -1.68
C TYR A 149 3.58 11.21 -1.83
N LEU A 150 3.16 11.80 -0.70
CA LEU A 150 2.37 13.03 -0.68
C LEU A 150 3.23 14.30 -0.73
N GLN A 151 4.52 14.18 -0.43
CA GLN A 151 5.47 15.30 -0.39
C GLN A 151 4.96 16.47 0.47
N ILE A 152 4.36 16.14 1.62
CA ILE A 152 3.85 17.11 2.57
C ILE A 152 5.04 17.63 3.38
N PRO A 153 5.33 18.94 3.35
CA PRO A 153 6.32 19.54 4.24
C PRO A 153 5.96 19.28 5.70
N VAL A 154 6.96 19.00 6.54
CA VAL A 154 6.75 18.58 7.94
C VAL A 154 5.88 19.57 8.72
N GLU A 155 5.99 20.86 8.44
CA GLU A 155 5.23 21.94 9.08
C GLU A 155 3.73 21.89 8.73
N LYS A 156 3.39 21.30 7.59
CA LYS A 156 2.00 21.15 7.11
C LYS A 156 1.34 19.84 7.56
N VAL A 157 2.10 18.91 8.15
CA VAL A 157 1.59 17.61 8.63
C VAL A 157 0.43 17.75 9.62
N PRO A 158 0.47 18.65 10.63
CA PRO A 158 -0.64 18.78 11.57
C PRO A 158 -1.95 19.17 10.88
N LYS A 159 -1.87 20.13 9.95
CA LYS A 159 -3.02 20.57 9.16
C LYS A 159 -3.54 19.45 8.26
N ALA A 160 -2.64 18.73 7.57
CA ALA A 160 -3.03 17.62 6.70
C ALA A 160 -3.76 16.51 7.47
N LEU A 161 -3.22 16.10 8.63
CA LEU A 161 -3.86 15.08 9.46
C LEU A 161 -5.14 15.57 10.15
N ALA A 162 -5.28 16.88 10.42
CA ALA A 162 -6.52 17.44 10.97
C ALA A 162 -7.65 17.51 9.94
N GLN A 163 -7.33 17.77 8.67
CA GLN A 163 -8.28 17.80 7.56
C GLN A 163 -8.71 16.40 7.11
N GLU A 164 -7.90 15.39 7.44
CA GLU A 164 -8.15 14.00 7.11
C GLU A 164 -9.25 13.43 8.01
N SER A 165 -10.51 13.68 7.64
CA SER A 165 -11.65 13.05 8.28
C SER A 165 -12.56 12.43 7.22
N GLN A 166 -12.60 11.10 7.23
CA GLN A 166 -13.61 10.22 6.60
C GLN A 166 -13.39 9.74 5.16
N ASP A 167 -12.39 10.17 4.40
CA ASP A 167 -12.13 9.50 3.12
C ASP A 167 -11.49 8.13 3.34
N SER A 168 -12.30 7.08 3.13
CA SER A 168 -11.86 5.68 3.20
C SER A 168 -10.68 5.36 2.26
N LYS A 169 -10.42 6.19 1.25
CA LYS A 169 -9.37 6.03 0.24
C LYS A 169 -8.11 6.83 0.52
N SER A 170 -8.07 7.69 1.55
CA SER A 170 -6.88 8.51 1.79
C SER A 170 -5.65 7.67 2.17
N PRO A 171 -4.47 7.98 1.60
CA PRO A 171 -3.18 7.41 2.02
C PRO A 171 -2.90 7.58 3.52
N LEU A 172 -3.32 8.71 4.12
CA LEU A 172 -3.06 9.02 5.53
C LEU A 172 -3.91 8.17 6.48
N LYS A 173 -4.92 7.44 5.98
CA LYS A 173 -5.74 6.54 6.79
C LYS A 173 -4.92 5.52 7.59
N VAL A 174 -3.79 5.06 7.04
CA VAL A 174 -2.91 4.11 7.73
C VAL A 174 -2.41 4.65 9.08
N PHE A 175 -2.19 5.96 9.20
CA PHE A 175 -1.80 6.58 10.46
C PHE A 175 -2.88 6.38 11.52
N PHE A 176 -4.15 6.64 11.18
CA PHE A 176 -5.27 6.50 12.11
C PHE A 176 -5.53 5.04 12.51
N GLU A 177 -5.47 4.13 11.54
CA GLU A 177 -5.60 2.70 11.81
C GLU A 177 -4.45 2.19 12.69
N GLY A 178 -3.22 2.66 12.44
CA GLY A 178 -2.04 2.35 13.24
C GLY A 178 -2.14 2.90 14.66
N ALA A 179 -2.54 4.17 14.83
CA ALA A 179 -2.75 4.79 16.14
C ALA A 179 -3.80 4.03 16.96
N SER A 180 -4.91 3.63 16.35
CA SER A 180 -5.95 2.85 17.03
C SER A 180 -5.43 1.49 17.52
N ARG A 181 -4.65 0.79 16.69
CA ARG A 181 -4.15 -0.56 16.99
C ARG A 181 -2.95 -0.60 17.93
N LEU A 182 -2.02 0.35 17.79
CA LEU A 182 -0.69 0.28 18.42
C LEU A 182 -0.48 1.28 19.56
N PHE A 183 -1.33 2.28 19.68
CA PHE A 183 -1.19 3.38 20.63
C PHE A 183 -2.47 3.62 21.45
N ALA A 184 -3.30 2.59 21.63
CA ALA A 184 -4.57 2.69 22.36
C ALA A 184 -5.47 3.86 21.88
N SER A 185 -5.45 4.14 20.57
CA SER A 185 -6.12 5.29 19.94
C SER A 185 -5.61 6.68 20.34
N ASN A 186 -4.47 6.77 21.01
CA ASN A 186 -3.75 8.01 21.28
C ASN A 186 -2.99 8.48 20.03
N ARG A 187 -3.65 9.32 19.23
CA ARG A 187 -3.10 9.85 17.97
C ARG A 187 -1.89 10.77 18.21
N PHE A 188 -1.89 11.51 19.32
CA PHE A 188 -0.75 12.38 19.64
C PHE A 188 0.50 11.56 19.99
N GLU A 189 0.37 10.50 20.79
CA GLU A 189 1.48 9.59 21.06
C GLU A 189 1.99 8.89 19.80
N ALA A 190 1.07 8.51 18.88
CA ALA A 190 1.46 7.94 17.61
C ALA A 190 2.29 8.93 16.76
N ILE A 191 1.87 10.19 16.63
CA ILE A 191 2.64 11.17 15.84
C ILE A 191 3.96 11.55 16.52
N GLU A 192 4.00 11.64 17.84
CA GLU A 192 5.23 11.85 18.62
C GLU A 192 6.22 10.70 18.45
N TYR A 193 5.74 9.45 18.38
CA TYR A 193 6.62 8.31 18.10
C TYR A 193 7.24 8.38 16.70
N ILE A 194 6.45 8.82 15.71
CA ILE A 194 6.88 8.89 14.31
C ILE A 194 7.84 10.06 14.09
N TYR A 195 7.56 11.21 14.72
CA TYR A 195 8.34 12.43 14.66
C TYR A 195 8.70 12.95 16.08
N PRO A 196 9.65 12.31 16.78
CA PRO A 196 9.97 12.65 18.17
C PRO A 196 10.42 14.11 18.31
N GLY A 197 9.75 14.86 19.19
CA GLY A 197 10.06 16.25 19.50
C GLY A 197 9.79 17.26 18.39
N VAL A 198 9.20 16.84 17.26
CA VAL A 198 8.94 17.74 16.12
C VAL A 198 7.66 18.54 16.32
N PHE A 199 6.62 17.92 16.90
CA PHE A 199 5.31 18.53 17.01
C PHE A 199 4.92 18.82 18.45
N GLN A 200 4.16 19.90 18.59
CA GLN A 200 3.61 20.36 19.85
C GLN A 200 2.13 19.95 19.99
N PRO A 201 1.65 19.58 21.19
CA PRO A 201 0.25 19.25 21.45
C PRO A 201 -0.77 20.28 20.95
N GLU A 202 -0.39 21.56 20.95
CA GLU A 202 -1.21 22.70 20.54
C GLU A 202 -1.54 22.65 19.04
N GLN A 203 -0.69 22.00 18.24
CA GLN A 203 -0.93 21.77 16.81
C GLN A 203 -2.00 20.69 16.59
N PHE A 204 -2.37 19.92 17.63
CA PHE A 204 -3.35 18.84 17.59
C PHE A 204 -4.42 18.97 18.69
N PRO A 205 -5.23 20.05 18.70
CA PRO A 205 -6.16 20.35 19.79
C PRO A 205 -7.25 19.29 19.98
N LEU A 206 -7.62 18.57 18.92
CA LEU A 206 -8.61 17.48 18.94
C LEU A 206 -8.06 16.15 19.46
N TRP A 207 -6.74 16.01 19.60
CA TRP A 207 -6.10 14.74 19.97
C TRP A 207 -5.49 14.77 21.37
N THR A 208 -5.47 15.95 22.00
CA THR A 208 -4.80 16.20 23.26
C THR A 208 -5.80 16.71 24.29
N ASN A 209 -5.73 16.18 25.52
CA ASN A 209 -6.47 16.74 26.65
C ASN A 209 -5.65 17.88 27.32
N LYS A 210 -6.32 18.71 28.14
CA LYS A 210 -5.68 19.86 28.81
C LYS A 210 -4.42 19.45 29.60
N LYS A 211 -4.48 18.32 30.32
CA LYS A 211 -3.37 17.78 31.11
C LYS A 211 -2.14 17.42 30.26
N GLN A 212 -2.35 16.88 29.05
CA GLN A 212 -1.25 16.55 28.12
C GLN A 212 -0.58 17.80 27.55
N ARG A 213 -1.36 18.84 27.22
CA ARG A 213 -0.82 20.15 26.82
C ARG A 213 0.00 20.79 27.94
N ASP A 214 -0.51 20.72 29.17
CA ASP A 214 0.15 21.27 30.36
C ASP A 214 1.41 20.48 30.78
N GLN A 215 1.48 19.18 30.52
CA GLN A 215 2.66 18.35 30.82
C GLN A 215 3.78 18.50 29.77
N HIS A 216 3.42 18.63 28.49
CA HIS A 216 4.40 18.79 27.43
C HIS A 216 5.02 20.19 27.42
N SER A 217 4.22 21.23 27.69
CA SER A 217 4.73 22.59 27.88
C SER A 217 5.76 22.69 29.01
N LYS A 218 5.60 21.91 30.09
CA LYS A 218 6.60 21.80 31.17
C LYS A 218 7.89 21.06 30.79
N LYS A 219 7.87 20.16 29.81
CA LYS A 219 9.07 19.47 29.30
C LYS A 219 9.91 20.35 28.37
N ILE A 220 9.31 21.40 27.80
CA ILE A 220 9.93 22.25 26.78
C ILE A 220 10.47 23.56 27.34
N ILE A 221 10.06 23.97 28.55
CA ILE A 221 10.80 25.03 29.25
C ILE A 221 12.20 24.44 29.50
N PRO A 222 13.26 24.87 28.76
CA PRO A 222 14.61 24.58 29.21
C PRO A 222 14.66 25.19 30.60
N SER A 223 15.28 24.53 31.58
CA SER A 223 15.49 25.11 32.90
C SER A 223 16.11 26.50 32.74
N LEU A 224 15.28 27.55 32.68
CA LEU A 224 15.72 28.92 32.56
C LEU A 224 16.44 29.16 33.87
N THR A 225 17.72 29.47 33.74
CA THR A 225 18.49 29.87 34.91
C THR A 225 17.82 31.10 35.51
N GLU A 226 17.93 31.26 36.82
CA GLU A 226 17.21 32.30 37.57
C GLU A 226 17.47 33.71 37.01
N GLU A 227 18.60 33.91 36.32
CA GLU A 227 18.94 35.14 35.61
C GLU A 227 18.10 35.37 34.34
N GLU A 228 17.85 34.34 33.54
CA GLU A 228 17.08 34.47 32.31
C GLU A 228 15.59 34.77 32.61
N ALA A 229 15.08 34.24 33.73
CA ALA A 229 13.76 34.59 34.25
C ALA A 229 13.68 36.06 34.71
N LYS A 230 14.73 36.59 35.35
CA LYS A 230 14.81 38.00 35.78
C LYS A 230 14.82 38.96 34.59
N ILE A 231 15.55 38.64 33.51
CA ILE A 231 15.61 39.46 32.29
C ILE A 231 14.24 39.58 31.60
N LEU A 232 13.47 38.49 31.58
CA LEU A 232 12.13 38.44 30.97
C LEU A 232 11.10 39.25 31.78
N ILE A 233 11.21 39.26 33.10
CA ILE A 233 10.33 40.06 33.98
C ILE A 233 10.63 41.56 33.81
N ILE A 234 11.91 41.95 33.74
CA ILE A 234 12.31 43.36 33.56
C ILE A 234 11.83 43.92 32.21
N LYS A 235 11.88 43.13 31.14
CA LYS A 235 11.36 43.55 29.82
C LYS A 235 9.84 43.73 29.78
N LYS A 236 9.10 43.06 30.66
CA LYS A 236 7.63 43.11 30.71
C LYS A 236 7.09 44.25 31.58
N ILE A 237 7.93 44.83 32.43
CA ILE A 237 7.58 45.97 33.30
C ILE A 237 7.89 47.32 32.61
N ASN A 238 8.83 47.33 31.67
CA ASN A 238 9.32 48.55 31.01
C ASN A 238 8.78 48.77 29.58
N GLY A 239 7.74 48.05 29.16
CA GLY A 239 7.03 48.24 27.89
C GLY A 239 5.54 48.26 28.11
#